data_AF-A0A1Y1QPZ8-F1
#
_entry.id   AF-A0A1Y1QPZ8-F1
#
_cell.length_a   1.000
_cell.length_b   1.000
_cell.length_c   1.000
_cell.angle_alpha   90.00
_cell.angle_beta   90.00
_cell.angle_gamma   90.00
#
_symmetry.space_group_name_H-M   'P 1'
#
loop_
_entity.id
_entity.type
_entity.pdbx_description
1 polymer ?
#
loop_
_entity_poly.entity_id
_entity_poly.type
_entity_poly.pdbx_seq_one_letter_code
_entity_poly.pdbx_strand_id
1 'polypeptide(L)'
;MLKSKIKASLIHLIISIIVVGIFITFALLIWYPNPFFEISGLKHIIVILLSVDLILGPLLTFVVFKPNKPSLKFDLSFIAAVQIAALTYGMYTIYQGHPVYIAYAVDRFTLISAADVNPNDAKEAELRASGWWKPIMVYAETPSDPKEQEKLIFEVLSGKPDIDARPEYYQSFEDNISKVLAGGIKPEKLFASPPHKAALDRFLTQYGKTATDYAFLRLVGKEDDVIWIWDKATGKAVDTISLTPWNL
;
A
#
# COMPACT_ATOMS: atom_id res chain seq x y z
N MET A 1 -24.69 32.82 21.43
CA MET A 1 -23.51 32.05 21.90
C MET A 1 -23.37 30.70 21.17
N LEU A 2 -24.36 29.80 21.26
CA LEU A 2 -24.29 28.47 20.62
C LEU A 2 -24.15 28.51 19.09
N LYS A 3 -24.97 29.33 18.40
CA LYS A 3 -24.89 29.49 16.93
C LYS A 3 -23.49 29.84 16.41
N SER A 4 -22.78 30.73 17.11
CA SER A 4 -21.42 31.15 16.74
C SER A 4 -20.39 30.03 16.95
N LYS A 5 -20.53 29.25 18.03
CA LYS A 5 -19.69 28.05 18.28
C LYS A 5 -19.86 27.00 17.19
N ILE A 6 -21.12 26.69 16.84
CA ILE A 6 -21.45 25.75 15.75
C ILE A 6 -20.84 26.25 14.45
N LYS A 7 -21.04 27.53 14.09
CA LYS A 7 -20.47 28.11 12.87
C LYS A 7 -18.95 27.98 12.81
N ALA A 8 -18.24 28.30 13.89
CA ALA A 8 -16.78 28.20 13.95
C ALA A 8 -16.30 26.74 13.80
N SER A 9 -16.95 25.81 14.51
CA SER A 9 -16.65 24.37 14.41
C SER A 9 -16.90 23.81 13.02
N LEU A 10 -18.00 24.20 12.36
CA LEU A 10 -18.30 23.78 10.98
C LEU A 10 -17.30 24.34 9.96
N ILE A 11 -16.89 25.61 10.11
CA ILE A 11 -15.85 26.19 9.25
C ILE A 11 -14.55 25.40 9.42
N HIS A 12 -14.16 25.10 10.66
CA HIS A 12 -13.00 24.27 10.94
C HIS A 12 -13.14 22.91 10.26
N LEU A 13 -14.24 22.19 10.50
CA LEU A 13 -14.50 20.88 9.91
C LEU A 13 -14.36 20.89 8.38
N ILE A 14 -14.92 21.89 7.70
CA ILE A 14 -14.80 22.02 6.23
C ILE A 14 -13.35 22.20 5.81
N ILE A 15 -12.58 23.03 6.52
CA ILE A 15 -11.15 23.22 6.25
C ILE A 15 -10.40 21.90 6.44
N SER A 16 -10.64 21.18 7.54
CA SER A 16 -10.02 19.88 7.79
C SER A 16 -10.38 18.85 6.71
N ILE A 17 -11.65 18.77 6.30
CA ILE A 17 -12.10 17.86 5.24
C ILE A 17 -11.35 18.13 3.94
N ILE A 18 -11.18 19.41 3.56
CA ILE A 18 -10.47 19.77 2.34
C ILE A 18 -9.00 19.37 2.44
N VAL A 19 -8.32 19.78 3.51
CA VAL A 19 -6.87 19.55 3.67
C VAL A 19 -6.55 18.05 3.76
N VAL A 20 -7.22 17.35 4.67
CA VAL A 20 -7.02 15.90 4.88
C VAL A 20 -7.50 15.11 3.68
N GLY A 21 -8.62 15.50 3.06
CA GLY A 21 -9.17 14.86 1.88
C GLY A 21 -8.24 14.93 0.67
N ILE A 22 -7.61 16.09 0.42
CA ILE A 22 -6.60 16.23 -0.64
C ILE A 22 -5.43 15.27 -0.39
N PHE A 23 -4.90 15.25 0.84
CA PHE A 23 -3.77 14.40 1.17
C PHE A 23 -4.10 12.90 1.07
N ILE A 24 -5.22 12.45 1.66
CA ILE A 24 -5.65 11.05 1.58
C ILE A 24 -5.89 10.63 0.12
N THR A 25 -6.53 11.48 -0.68
CA THR A 25 -6.77 11.18 -2.10
C THR A 25 -5.45 11.01 -2.84
N PHE A 26 -4.48 11.90 -2.61
CA PHE A 26 -3.14 11.77 -3.18
C PHE A 26 -2.47 10.47 -2.75
N ALA A 27 -2.46 10.17 -1.44
CA ALA A 27 -1.83 8.97 -0.90
C ALA A 27 -2.46 7.69 -1.48
N LEU A 28 -3.79 7.61 -1.60
CA LEU A 28 -4.47 6.43 -2.13
C LEU A 28 -4.30 6.26 -3.65
N LEU A 29 -4.27 7.36 -4.42
CA LEU A 29 -4.18 7.26 -5.88
C LEU A 29 -2.75 7.08 -6.38
N ILE A 30 -1.78 7.65 -5.68
CA ILE A 30 -0.37 7.67 -6.10
C ILE A 30 0.44 6.65 -5.31
N TRP A 31 0.41 6.70 -3.98
CA TRP A 31 1.27 5.85 -3.16
C TRP A 31 0.70 4.45 -2.91
N TYR A 32 -0.62 4.31 -2.74
CA TYR A 32 -1.26 3.03 -2.43
C TYR A 32 -2.42 2.72 -3.38
N PRO A 33 -2.21 2.69 -4.71
CA PRO A 33 -3.26 2.29 -5.63
C PRO A 33 -3.77 0.89 -5.28
N ASN A 34 -5.06 0.63 -5.51
CA ASN A 34 -5.64 -0.70 -5.33
C ASN A 34 -4.83 -1.74 -6.14
N PRO A 35 -4.47 -2.91 -5.56
CA PRO A 35 -4.93 -3.47 -4.27
C PRO A 35 -4.08 -3.14 -3.04
N PHE A 36 -3.05 -2.30 -3.17
CA PHE A 36 -2.02 -2.16 -2.14
C PHE A 36 -2.53 -1.52 -0.85
N PHE A 37 -3.53 -0.63 -0.93
CA PHE A 37 -4.18 -0.06 0.25
C PHE A 37 -4.76 -1.12 1.20
N GLU A 38 -5.37 -2.17 0.65
CA GLU A 38 -6.07 -3.18 1.44
C GLU A 38 -5.10 -4.03 2.27
N ILE A 39 -3.89 -4.22 1.77
CA ILE A 39 -2.89 -5.16 2.32
C ILE A 39 -1.71 -4.47 3.03
N SER A 40 -1.60 -3.14 2.95
CA SER A 40 -0.46 -2.39 3.51
C SER A 40 -0.60 -2.04 5.00
N GLY A 41 -1.78 -2.22 5.60
CA GLY A 41 -2.08 -1.79 6.97
C GLY A 41 -2.35 -0.28 7.11
N LEU A 42 -2.42 0.47 6.00
CA LEU A 42 -2.61 1.92 6.00
C LEU A 42 -3.94 2.38 6.63
N LYS A 43 -4.95 1.50 6.64
CA LYS A 43 -6.30 1.78 7.17
C LYS A 43 -6.27 2.38 8.58
N HIS A 44 -5.48 1.80 9.48
CA HIS A 44 -5.41 2.26 10.87
C HIS A 44 -4.85 3.68 10.99
N ILE A 45 -3.83 4.02 10.18
CA ILE A 45 -3.23 5.35 10.17
C ILE A 45 -4.23 6.39 9.65
N ILE A 46 -4.97 6.06 8.58
CA ILE A 46 -6.01 6.94 8.04
C ILE A 46 -7.12 7.18 9.07
N VAL A 47 -7.56 6.15 9.79
CA VAL A 47 -8.59 6.30 10.83
C VAL A 47 -8.14 7.26 11.93
N ILE A 48 -6.87 7.20 12.35
CA ILE A 48 -6.31 8.12 13.34
C ILE A 48 -6.31 9.55 12.80
N LEU A 49 -5.82 9.77 11.57
CA LEU A 49 -5.81 11.10 10.93
C LEU A 49 -7.22 11.70 10.85
N LEU A 50 -8.19 10.92 10.35
CA LEU A 50 -9.57 11.37 10.25
C LEU A 50 -10.17 11.69 11.63
N SER A 51 -9.89 10.87 12.65
CA SER A 51 -10.40 11.08 14.00
C SER A 51 -9.84 12.35 14.64
N VAL A 52 -8.55 12.62 14.48
CA VAL A 52 -7.91 13.82 15.02
C VAL A 52 -8.43 15.06 14.29
N ASP A 53 -8.42 15.07 12.96
CA ASP A 53 -8.65 16.28 12.19
C ASP A 53 -10.12 16.59 11.92
N LEU A 54 -10.98 15.57 11.81
CA LEU A 54 -12.41 15.77 11.51
C LEU A 54 -13.29 15.70 12.75
N ILE A 55 -12.78 15.21 13.88
CA ILE A 55 -13.55 15.11 15.13
C ILE A 55 -12.92 15.98 16.21
N LEU A 56 -11.70 15.68 16.64
CA LEU A 56 -11.09 16.35 17.80
C LEU A 56 -10.86 17.86 17.56
N GLY A 57 -10.28 18.26 16.42
CA GLY A 57 -10.06 19.67 16.08
C GLY A 57 -11.34 20.53 16.07
N PRO A 58 -12.37 20.15 15.31
CA PRO A 58 -13.67 20.83 15.29
C PRO A 58 -14.36 20.84 16.65
N LEU A 59 -14.26 19.76 17.43
CA LEU A 59 -14.83 19.67 18.78
C LEU A 59 -14.13 20.63 19.75
N LEU A 60 -12.79 20.65 19.76
CA LEU A 60 -12.01 21.59 20.57
C LEU A 60 -12.34 23.03 20.19
N THR A 61 -12.45 23.32 18.89
CA THR A 61 -12.89 24.63 18.39
C THR A 61 -14.28 24.98 18.93
N PHE A 62 -15.24 24.06 18.90
CA PHE A 62 -16.58 24.27 19.46
C PHE A 62 -16.54 24.61 20.97
N VAL A 63 -15.71 23.89 21.73
CA VAL A 63 -15.56 24.06 23.19
C VAL A 63 -14.97 25.43 23.51
N VAL A 64 -13.83 25.78 22.90
CA VAL A 64 -13.07 26.99 23.26
C VAL A 64 -13.64 28.28 22.67
N PHE A 65 -14.41 28.19 21.57
CA PHE A 65 -14.86 29.38 20.83
C PHE A 65 -15.82 30.23 21.66
N LYS A 66 -15.38 31.42 22.09
CA LYS A 66 -16.23 32.41 22.77
C LYS A 66 -15.98 33.79 22.18
N PRO A 67 -16.98 34.45 21.59
CA PRO A 67 -16.83 35.81 21.07
C PRO A 67 -16.24 36.74 22.14
N ASN A 68 -15.33 37.63 21.73
CA ASN A 68 -14.64 38.60 22.59
C ASN A 68 -13.76 37.98 23.70
N LYS A 69 -13.47 36.67 23.68
CA LYS A 69 -12.46 36.06 24.57
C LYS A 69 -11.06 36.53 24.12
N PRO A 70 -10.27 37.20 24.99
CA PRO A 70 -8.97 37.76 24.59
C PRO A 70 -7.98 36.70 24.08
N SER A 71 -7.97 35.52 24.70
CA SER A 71 -7.11 34.40 24.28
C SER A 71 -7.66 33.60 23.10
N LEU A 72 -8.82 33.95 22.53
CA LEU A 72 -9.45 33.13 21.47
C LEU A 72 -8.52 32.90 20.28
N LYS A 73 -7.78 33.94 19.86
CA LYS A 73 -6.81 33.83 18.77
C LYS A 73 -5.71 32.82 19.11
N PHE A 74 -5.17 32.90 20.32
CA PHE A 74 -4.16 31.97 20.80
C PHE A 74 -4.71 30.54 20.88
N ASP A 75 -5.90 30.35 21.45
CA ASP A 75 -6.54 29.04 21.59
C ASP A 75 -6.72 28.36 20.22
N LEU A 76 -7.26 29.10 19.23
CA LEU A 76 -7.47 28.57 17.88
C LEU A 76 -6.16 28.32 17.14
N SER A 77 -5.17 29.22 17.26
CA SER A 77 -3.85 29.02 16.66
C SER A 77 -3.13 27.80 17.25
N PHE A 78 -3.28 27.57 18.56
CA PHE A 78 -2.69 26.41 19.22
C PHE A 78 -3.34 25.11 18.74
N ILE A 79 -4.68 25.06 18.66
CA ILE A 79 -5.40 23.91 18.09
C ILE A 79 -4.93 23.65 16.65
N ALA A 80 -4.86 24.69 15.81
CA ALA A 80 -4.41 24.55 14.43
C ALA A 80 -2.95 24.07 14.34
N ALA A 81 -2.05 24.57 15.19
CA ALA A 81 -0.64 24.14 15.21
C ALA A 81 -0.51 22.65 15.59
N VAL A 82 -1.26 22.20 16.61
CA VAL A 82 -1.27 20.79 17.01
C VAL A 82 -1.81 19.90 15.89
N GLN A 83 -2.87 20.31 15.20
CA GLN A 83 -3.41 19.55 14.06
C GLN A 83 -2.45 19.52 12.87
N ILE A 84 -1.80 20.63 12.53
CA ILE A 84 -0.76 20.65 11.49
C ILE A 84 0.38 19.70 11.85
N ALA A 85 0.81 19.66 13.12
CA ALA A 85 1.84 18.73 13.57
C ALA A 85 1.37 17.27 13.46
N ALA A 86 0.13 16.97 13.88
CA ALA A 86 -0.45 15.63 13.78
C ALA A 86 -0.58 15.16 12.31
N LEU A 87 -1.08 16.03 11.42
CA LEU A 87 -1.20 15.76 9.99
C LEU A 87 0.17 15.55 9.36
N THR A 88 1.17 16.38 9.69
CA THR A 88 2.54 16.25 9.17
C THR A 88 3.16 14.93 9.61
N TYR A 89 2.98 14.55 10.88
CA TYR A 89 3.45 13.26 11.38
C TYR A 89 2.78 12.10 10.65
N GLY A 90 1.45 12.12 10.52
CA GLY A 90 0.71 11.10 9.76
C GLY A 90 1.16 11.02 8.31
N MET A 91 1.35 12.16 7.64
CA MET A 91 1.86 12.21 6.27
C MET A 91 3.26 11.60 6.16
N TYR A 92 4.16 11.91 7.09
CA TYR A 92 5.49 11.32 7.13
C TYR A 92 5.46 9.81 7.36
N THR A 93 4.63 9.31 8.27
CA THR A 93 4.47 7.87 8.50
C THR A 93 3.97 7.15 7.25
N ILE A 94 2.99 7.73 6.56
CA ILE A 94 2.44 7.19 5.31
C ILE A 94 3.50 7.21 4.19
N TYR A 95 4.27 8.30 4.10
CA TYR A 95 5.40 8.43 3.18
C TYR A 95 6.51 7.41 3.46
N GLN A 96 6.80 7.05 4.71
CA GLN A 96 7.83 6.04 4.94
C GLN A 96 7.35 4.63 4.58
N GLY A 97 6.06 4.34 4.83
CA GLY A 97 5.49 3.02 4.56
C GLY A 97 5.05 2.77 3.11
N HIS A 98 5.07 3.78 2.24
CA HIS A 98 4.47 3.59 0.91
C HIS A 98 5.30 2.64 0.04
N PRO A 99 4.63 1.76 -0.72
CA PRO A 99 5.34 0.89 -1.65
C PRO A 99 5.99 1.72 -2.74
N VAL A 100 7.29 1.51 -2.93
CA VAL A 100 8.05 2.03 -4.07
C VAL A 100 8.32 0.95 -5.11
N TYR A 101 8.34 -0.31 -4.68
CA TYR A 101 8.39 -1.48 -5.56
C TYR A 101 7.28 -2.48 -5.26
N ILE A 102 6.85 -3.15 -6.32
CA ILE A 102 6.11 -4.40 -6.26
C ILE A 102 7.03 -5.46 -6.86
N ALA A 103 7.81 -6.13 -6.03
CA ALA A 103 8.86 -7.03 -6.46
C ALA A 103 8.34 -8.46 -6.56
N TYR A 104 8.45 -9.08 -7.73
CA TYR A 104 8.23 -10.51 -7.88
C TYR A 104 9.55 -11.25 -7.63
N ALA A 105 9.56 -12.14 -6.65
CA ALA A 105 10.69 -13.01 -6.36
C ALA A 105 10.19 -14.43 -6.07
N VAL A 106 10.86 -15.42 -6.67
CA VAL A 106 10.60 -16.86 -6.49
C VAL A 106 9.17 -17.27 -6.90
N ASP A 107 8.17 -16.94 -6.09
CA ASP A 107 6.77 -17.37 -6.24
C ASP A 107 5.72 -16.37 -5.71
N ARG A 108 6.12 -15.13 -5.40
CA ARG A 108 5.23 -14.09 -4.86
C ARG A 108 5.64 -12.69 -5.28
N PHE A 109 4.66 -11.79 -5.30
CA PHE A 109 4.89 -10.35 -5.24
C PHE A 109 4.94 -9.89 -3.78
N THR A 110 5.90 -9.02 -3.48
CA THR A 110 6.00 -8.35 -2.18
C THR A 110 5.94 -6.83 -2.39
N LEU A 111 5.22 -6.13 -1.51
CA LEU A 111 5.28 -4.67 -1.42
C LEU A 111 6.52 -4.23 -0.66
N ILE A 112 7.45 -3.55 -1.33
CA ILE A 112 8.66 -3.03 -0.70
C ILE A 112 8.48 -1.54 -0.43
N SER A 113 8.56 -1.15 0.85
CA SER A 113 8.32 0.23 1.26
C SER A 113 9.52 1.13 1.00
N ALA A 114 9.29 2.44 0.93
CA ALA A 114 10.35 3.44 0.80
C ALA A 114 11.39 3.37 1.93
N ALA A 115 11.00 2.91 3.13
CA ALA A 115 11.89 2.78 4.26
C ALA A 115 12.78 1.53 4.21
N ASP A 116 12.39 0.51 3.45
CA ASP A 116 13.05 -0.80 3.44
C ASP A 116 14.07 -0.98 2.32
N VAL A 117 14.20 0.02 1.43
CA VAL A 117 14.99 -0.13 0.21
C VAL A 117 15.70 1.16 -0.17
N ASN A 118 16.85 1.03 -0.83
CA ASN A 118 17.54 2.13 -1.49
C ASN A 118 17.46 1.96 -3.01
N PRO A 119 16.57 2.69 -3.71
CA PRO A 119 16.38 2.55 -5.16
C PRO A 119 17.66 2.77 -5.98
N ASN A 120 18.65 3.50 -5.47
CA ASN A 120 19.89 3.76 -6.21
C ASN A 120 20.78 2.52 -6.39
N ASP A 121 20.53 1.46 -5.61
CA ASP A 121 21.25 0.20 -5.72
C ASP A 121 20.81 -0.58 -6.98
N ALA A 122 19.72 -0.17 -7.63
CA ALA A 122 19.32 -0.73 -8.92
C ALA A 122 20.38 -0.44 -9.99
N LYS A 123 20.75 -1.49 -10.71
CA LYS A 123 21.77 -1.45 -11.78
C LYS A 123 21.32 -0.55 -12.94
N GLU A 124 20.07 -0.68 -13.34
CA GLU A 124 19.47 0.06 -14.44
C GLU A 124 18.78 1.32 -13.91
N ALA A 125 19.01 2.46 -14.59
CA ALA A 125 18.48 3.75 -14.14
C ALA A 125 16.95 3.81 -14.15
N GLU A 126 16.30 3.10 -15.07
CA GLU A 126 14.84 3.01 -15.17
C GLU A 126 14.18 2.23 -14.02
N LEU A 127 14.94 1.33 -13.38
CA LEU A 127 14.49 0.57 -12.22
C LEU A 127 14.74 1.30 -10.89
N ARG A 128 15.29 2.51 -10.93
CA ARG A 128 15.42 3.37 -9.75
C ARG A 128 14.09 4.06 -9.47
N ALA A 129 13.28 3.44 -8.61
CA ALA A 129 11.98 3.98 -8.23
C ALA A 129 12.10 5.39 -7.63
N SER A 130 11.12 6.23 -7.95
CA SER A 130 10.95 7.52 -7.26
C SER A 130 10.12 7.31 -6.01
N GLY A 131 10.59 7.82 -4.86
CA GLY A 131 9.82 7.83 -3.62
C GLY A 131 8.61 8.80 -3.60
N TRP A 132 8.27 9.43 -4.72
CA TRP A 132 7.16 10.39 -4.80
C TRP A 132 5.98 9.90 -5.63
N TRP A 133 6.21 8.91 -6.49
CA TRP A 133 5.24 8.47 -7.49
C TRP A 133 4.70 7.08 -7.18
N LYS A 134 3.99 6.51 -8.16
CA LYS A 134 3.46 5.15 -8.06
C LYS A 134 4.59 4.14 -7.94
N PRO A 135 4.38 3.02 -7.22
CA PRO A 135 5.32 1.92 -7.21
C PRO A 135 5.55 1.40 -8.62
N ILE A 136 6.76 0.94 -8.88
CA ILE A 136 7.10 0.24 -10.12
C ILE A 136 7.17 -1.27 -9.87
N MET A 137 6.76 -2.06 -10.86
CA MET A 137 6.88 -3.51 -10.78
C MET A 137 8.27 -3.94 -11.24
N VAL A 138 8.86 -4.88 -10.52
CA VAL A 138 10.21 -5.40 -10.83
C VAL A 138 10.22 -6.92 -10.69
N TYR A 139 11.11 -7.56 -11.43
CA TYR A 139 11.40 -8.98 -11.28
C TYR A 139 12.77 -9.12 -10.61
N ALA A 140 12.82 -9.72 -9.43
CA ALA A 140 14.07 -10.00 -8.72
C ALA A 140 14.61 -11.36 -9.17
N GLU A 141 15.66 -11.35 -9.99
CA GLU A 141 16.24 -12.57 -10.55
C GLU A 141 17.13 -13.26 -9.50
N THR A 142 16.84 -14.54 -9.25
CA THR A 142 17.65 -15.35 -8.34
C THR A 142 18.99 -15.67 -9.02
N PRO A 143 20.13 -15.47 -8.33
CA PRO A 143 21.44 -15.82 -8.88
C PRO A 143 21.50 -17.27 -9.34
N SER A 144 22.15 -17.52 -10.48
CA SER A 144 22.33 -18.89 -11.00
C SER A 144 23.56 -19.60 -10.41
N ASP A 145 24.55 -18.85 -9.91
CA ASP A 145 25.74 -19.41 -9.25
C ASP A 145 25.39 -19.92 -7.84
N PRO A 146 25.60 -21.21 -7.53
CA PRO A 146 25.37 -21.77 -6.20
C PRO A 146 26.11 -21.02 -5.08
N LYS A 147 27.31 -20.47 -5.34
CA LYS A 147 28.05 -19.70 -4.33
C LYS A 147 27.38 -18.37 -4.01
N GLU A 148 26.79 -17.71 -5.01
CA GLU A 148 26.04 -16.47 -4.81
C GLU A 148 24.73 -16.74 -4.08
N GLN A 149 24.06 -17.86 -4.36
CA GLN A 149 22.88 -18.29 -3.62
C GLN A 149 23.22 -18.57 -2.14
N GLU A 150 24.30 -19.31 -1.86
CA GLU A 150 24.76 -19.58 -0.50
C GLU A 150 25.06 -18.29 0.26
N LYS A 151 25.77 -17.35 -0.38
CA LYS A 151 26.06 -16.03 0.18
C LYS A 151 24.77 -15.27 0.50
N LEU A 152 23.81 -15.24 -0.42
CA LEU A 152 22.53 -14.56 -0.23
C LEU A 152 21.78 -15.13 0.98
N ILE A 153 21.69 -16.46 1.08
CA ILE A 153 21.06 -17.13 2.23
C ILE A 153 21.74 -16.74 3.53
N PHE A 154 23.08 -16.80 3.59
CA PHE A 154 23.81 -16.43 4.80
C PHE A 154 23.59 -14.96 5.20
N GLU A 155 23.51 -14.06 4.22
CA GLU A 155 23.23 -12.65 4.47
C GLU A 155 21.82 -12.42 5.01
N VAL A 156 20.81 -13.10 4.47
CA VAL A 156 19.43 -13.05 4.96
C VAL A 156 19.35 -13.59 6.40
N LEU A 157 20.02 -14.71 6.69
CA LEU A 157 20.11 -15.26 8.06
C LEU A 157 20.84 -14.32 9.03
N SER A 158 21.73 -13.47 8.52
CA SER A 158 22.43 -12.44 9.29
C SER A 158 21.61 -11.16 9.47
N GLY A 159 20.37 -11.13 8.99
CA GLY A 159 19.44 -10.00 9.16
C GLY A 159 19.47 -8.98 8.03
N LYS A 160 20.12 -9.25 6.89
CA LYS A 160 19.95 -8.42 5.69
C LYS A 160 18.60 -8.69 5.01
N PRO A 161 18.08 -7.75 4.21
CA PRO A 161 16.85 -7.98 3.45
C PRO A 161 16.94 -9.19 2.51
N ASP A 162 15.81 -9.82 2.24
CA ASP A 162 15.66 -10.89 1.24
C ASP A 162 15.75 -10.30 -0.19
N ILE A 163 15.85 -11.17 -1.19
CA ILE A 163 16.13 -10.80 -2.58
C ILE A 163 15.08 -9.86 -3.18
N ASP A 164 13.84 -9.94 -2.72
CA ASP A 164 12.73 -9.09 -3.16
C ASP A 164 12.91 -7.63 -2.75
N ALA A 165 13.68 -7.34 -1.70
CA ALA A 165 14.01 -6.00 -1.22
C ALA A 165 15.43 -5.54 -1.62
N ARG A 166 16.03 -6.15 -2.64
CA ARG A 166 17.41 -5.90 -3.08
C ARG A 166 17.49 -5.44 -4.54
N PRO A 167 17.50 -4.12 -4.78
CA PRO A 167 17.47 -3.56 -6.13
C PRO A 167 18.60 -4.00 -7.05
N GLU A 168 19.73 -4.43 -6.50
CA GLU A 168 20.85 -4.97 -7.28
C GLU A 168 20.50 -6.26 -8.06
N TYR A 169 19.42 -6.96 -7.68
CA TYR A 169 18.88 -8.14 -8.36
C TYR A 169 17.68 -7.83 -9.27
N TYR A 170 17.21 -6.58 -9.31
CA TYR A 170 16.05 -6.23 -10.11
C TYR A 170 16.38 -6.22 -11.60
N GLN A 171 15.41 -6.73 -12.36
CA GLN A 171 15.32 -6.65 -13.81
C GLN A 171 13.95 -6.09 -14.20
N SER A 172 13.85 -5.69 -15.47
CA SER A 172 12.59 -5.30 -16.11
C SER A 172 11.51 -6.35 -15.86
N PHE A 173 10.39 -5.90 -15.30
CA PHE A 173 9.19 -6.72 -15.12
C PHE A 173 8.56 -7.08 -16.47
N GLU A 174 8.55 -6.14 -17.42
CA GLU A 174 7.94 -6.34 -18.74
C GLU A 174 8.66 -7.47 -19.51
N ASP A 175 9.98 -7.51 -19.44
CA ASP A 175 10.79 -8.55 -20.11
C ASP A 175 10.62 -9.93 -19.46
N ASN A 176 10.30 -9.97 -18.16
CA ASN A 176 10.19 -11.19 -17.38
C ASN A 176 8.74 -11.62 -17.08
N ILE A 177 7.73 -10.92 -17.61
CA ILE A 177 6.31 -11.17 -17.28
C ILE A 177 5.88 -12.61 -17.59
N SER A 178 6.43 -13.22 -18.63
CA SER A 178 6.13 -14.62 -18.99
C SER A 178 6.56 -15.59 -17.88
N LYS A 179 7.72 -15.35 -17.23
CA LYS A 179 8.18 -16.15 -16.08
C LYS A 179 7.27 -15.95 -14.88
N VAL A 180 6.87 -14.71 -14.62
CA VAL A 180 5.96 -14.36 -13.52
C VAL A 180 4.62 -15.07 -13.66
N LEU A 181 3.97 -14.97 -14.82
CA LEU A 181 2.67 -15.60 -15.08
C LEU A 181 2.74 -17.13 -15.01
N ALA A 182 3.88 -17.74 -15.38
CA ALA A 182 4.11 -19.17 -15.25
C ALA A 182 4.26 -19.64 -13.79
N GLY A 183 4.70 -18.76 -12.88
CA GLY A 183 4.82 -19.02 -11.45
C GLY A 183 3.50 -18.99 -10.68
N GLY A 184 2.38 -18.74 -11.36
CA GLY A 184 1.05 -18.71 -10.75
C GLY A 184 0.66 -20.04 -10.09
N ILE A 185 -0.14 -19.93 -9.03
CA ILE A 185 -0.76 -21.07 -8.35
C ILE A 185 -1.65 -21.81 -9.35
N LYS A 186 -1.49 -23.14 -9.38
CA LYS A 186 -2.33 -24.03 -10.15
C LYS A 186 -3.80 -23.93 -9.70
N PRO A 187 -4.77 -23.67 -10.58
CA PRO A 187 -6.17 -23.50 -10.20
C PRO A 187 -6.72 -24.66 -9.37
N GLU A 188 -6.29 -25.88 -9.64
CA GLU A 188 -6.74 -27.09 -8.94
C GLU A 188 -6.47 -27.03 -7.44
N LYS A 189 -5.36 -26.41 -7.03
CA LYS A 189 -5.04 -26.20 -5.61
C LYS A 189 -5.97 -25.19 -4.96
N LEU A 190 -6.33 -24.13 -5.70
CA LEU A 190 -7.26 -23.12 -5.20
C LEU A 190 -8.66 -23.69 -5.02
N PHE A 191 -9.11 -24.56 -5.93
CA PHE A 191 -10.43 -25.19 -5.81
C PHE A 191 -10.53 -26.25 -4.70
N ALA A 192 -9.40 -26.66 -4.09
CA ALA A 192 -9.38 -27.75 -3.10
C ALA A 192 -10.11 -27.40 -1.80
N SER A 193 -10.23 -26.11 -1.44
CA SER A 193 -10.97 -25.69 -0.25
C SER A 193 -12.30 -25.00 -0.59
N PRO A 194 -13.40 -25.29 0.14
CA PRO A 194 -14.71 -24.70 -0.15
C PRO A 194 -14.75 -23.16 -0.16
N PRO A 195 -14.09 -22.45 0.77
CA PRO A 195 -14.07 -20.97 0.75
C PRO A 195 -13.39 -20.40 -0.49
N HIS A 196 -12.29 -21.03 -0.93
CA HIS A 196 -11.56 -20.59 -2.11
C HIS A 196 -12.36 -20.84 -3.38
N LYS A 197 -13.01 -22.01 -3.48
CA LYS A 197 -13.89 -22.33 -4.60
C LYS A 197 -15.02 -21.31 -4.76
N ALA A 198 -15.74 -20.97 -3.69
CA ALA A 198 -16.84 -20.01 -3.77
C ALA A 198 -16.41 -18.60 -4.17
N ALA A 199 -15.20 -18.17 -3.79
CA ALA A 199 -14.65 -16.89 -4.23
C ALA A 199 -14.21 -16.95 -5.71
N LEU A 200 -13.56 -18.03 -6.11
CA LEU A 200 -13.08 -18.21 -7.47
C LEU A 200 -14.24 -18.36 -8.48
N ASP A 201 -15.29 -19.11 -8.12
CA ASP A 201 -16.50 -19.25 -8.96
C ASP A 201 -17.19 -17.89 -9.19
N ARG A 202 -17.24 -17.02 -8.16
CA ARG A 202 -17.76 -15.65 -8.28
C ARG A 202 -16.91 -14.81 -9.23
N PHE A 203 -15.59 -14.86 -9.08
CA PHE A 203 -14.66 -14.16 -9.97
C PHE A 203 -14.84 -14.63 -11.42
N LEU A 204 -14.81 -15.94 -11.68
CA LEU A 204 -14.92 -16.48 -13.04
C LEU A 204 -16.28 -16.14 -13.69
N THR A 205 -17.37 -16.14 -12.91
CA THR A 205 -18.69 -15.72 -13.38
C THR A 205 -18.72 -14.24 -13.77
N GLN A 206 -18.05 -13.38 -13.00
CA GLN A 206 -18.00 -11.95 -13.25
C GLN A 206 -17.22 -11.60 -14.53
N TYR A 207 -16.11 -12.30 -14.81
CA TYR A 207 -15.23 -11.98 -15.93
C TYR A 207 -15.42 -12.87 -17.18
N GLY A 208 -16.22 -13.93 -17.08
CA GLY A 208 -16.67 -14.74 -18.24
C GLY A 208 -15.57 -15.58 -18.91
N LYS A 209 -14.46 -15.83 -18.22
CA LYS A 209 -13.34 -16.67 -18.70
C LYS A 209 -13.14 -17.89 -17.81
N THR A 210 -12.28 -18.81 -18.23
CA THR A 210 -11.94 -20.01 -17.47
C THR A 210 -10.74 -19.77 -16.56
N ALA A 211 -10.59 -20.59 -15.51
CA ALA A 211 -9.46 -20.45 -14.59
C ALA A 211 -8.09 -20.59 -15.28
N THR A 212 -8.01 -21.34 -16.39
CA THR A 212 -6.77 -21.52 -17.15
C THR A 212 -6.30 -20.24 -17.86
N ASP A 213 -7.22 -19.32 -18.15
CA ASP A 213 -6.93 -18.03 -18.80
C ASP A 213 -6.24 -17.04 -17.84
N TYR A 214 -6.22 -17.34 -16.55
CA TYR A 214 -5.67 -16.49 -15.51
C TYR A 214 -4.43 -17.10 -14.86
N ALA A 215 -3.53 -16.22 -14.40
CA ALA A 215 -2.48 -16.54 -13.44
C ALA A 215 -2.90 -16.05 -12.05
N PHE A 216 -2.84 -16.93 -11.07
CA PHE A 216 -3.17 -16.64 -9.68
C PHE A 216 -1.87 -16.45 -8.89
N LEU A 217 -1.46 -15.20 -8.70
CA LEU A 217 -0.17 -14.87 -8.12
C LEU A 217 -0.34 -14.46 -6.66
N ARG A 218 0.63 -14.81 -5.82
CA ARG A 218 0.60 -14.37 -4.42
C ARG A 218 1.01 -12.91 -4.36
N LEU A 219 0.27 -12.11 -3.62
CA LEU A 219 0.64 -10.74 -3.30
C LEU A 219 0.67 -10.61 -1.79
N VAL A 220 1.87 -10.36 -1.28
CA VAL A 220 2.18 -10.30 0.14
C VAL A 220 2.22 -8.85 0.58
N GLY A 221 1.44 -8.55 1.61
CA GLY A 221 1.37 -7.26 2.24
C GLY A 221 1.89 -7.33 3.68
N LYS A 222 1.88 -6.17 4.34
CA LYS A 222 2.25 -6.10 5.76
C LYS A 222 1.12 -6.61 6.67
N GLU A 223 -0.13 -6.35 6.28
CA GLU A 223 -1.32 -6.67 7.07
C GLU A 223 -1.97 -7.97 6.62
N ASP A 224 -2.10 -8.15 5.30
CA ASP A 224 -2.81 -9.26 4.70
C ASP A 224 -2.10 -9.76 3.43
N ASP A 225 -2.29 -11.03 3.13
CA ASP A 225 -1.85 -11.66 1.88
C ASP A 225 -3.05 -12.03 1.04
N VAL A 226 -2.97 -11.75 -0.26
CA VAL A 226 -4.07 -11.97 -1.20
C VAL A 226 -3.61 -12.72 -2.44
N ILE A 227 -4.58 -13.26 -3.17
CA ILE A 227 -4.35 -13.79 -4.51
C ILE A 227 -4.62 -12.66 -5.49
N TRP A 228 -3.59 -12.27 -6.24
CA TRP A 228 -3.67 -11.28 -7.29
C TRP A 228 -3.82 -11.96 -8.65
N ILE A 229 -4.91 -11.67 -9.34
CA ILE A 229 -5.30 -12.36 -10.56
C ILE A 229 -4.88 -11.55 -11.76
N TRP A 230 -4.19 -12.23 -12.67
CA TRP A 230 -3.65 -11.66 -13.89
C TRP A 230 -4.21 -12.38 -15.11
N ASP A 231 -4.59 -11.61 -16.12
CA ASP A 231 -4.96 -12.16 -17.43
C ASP A 231 -3.68 -12.58 -18.18
N LYS A 232 -3.58 -13.86 -18.53
CA LYS A 232 -2.38 -14.39 -19.21
C LYS A 232 -2.23 -13.86 -20.63
N ALA A 233 -3.33 -13.53 -21.31
CA ALA A 233 -3.28 -13.06 -22.69
C ALA A 233 -2.83 -11.61 -22.77
N THR A 234 -3.27 -10.77 -21.82
CA THR A 234 -2.89 -9.34 -21.83
C THR A 234 -1.68 -9.03 -20.95
N GLY A 235 -1.31 -9.92 -20.03
CA GLY A 235 -0.26 -9.66 -19.04
C GLY A 235 -0.63 -8.51 -18.10
N LYS A 236 -1.90 -8.40 -17.71
CA LYS A 236 -2.38 -7.32 -16.84
C LYS A 236 -3.11 -7.87 -15.63
N ALA A 237 -2.94 -7.20 -14.50
CA ALA A 237 -3.76 -7.42 -13.32
C ALA A 237 -5.23 -7.15 -13.62
N VAL A 238 -6.11 -8.02 -13.11
CA VAL A 238 -7.56 -7.98 -13.33
C VAL A 238 -8.29 -7.64 -12.04
N ASP A 239 -8.02 -8.40 -10.97
CA ASP A 239 -8.67 -8.25 -9.67
C ASP A 239 -7.86 -8.96 -8.57
N THR A 240 -8.28 -8.82 -7.31
CA THR A 240 -7.76 -9.60 -6.18
C THR A 240 -8.85 -10.44 -5.52
N ILE A 241 -8.43 -11.53 -4.90
CA ILE A 241 -9.27 -12.30 -3.99
C ILE A 241 -8.60 -12.35 -2.61
N SER A 242 -9.31 -11.89 -1.59
CA SER A 242 -8.88 -11.92 -0.19
C SER A 242 -8.92 -13.34 0.39
N LEU A 243 -7.92 -14.13 0.04
CA LEU A 243 -7.72 -15.51 0.52
C LEU A 243 -6.24 -15.72 0.85
N THR A 244 -5.96 -16.42 1.96
CA THR A 244 -4.59 -16.73 2.38
C THR A 244 -3.92 -17.68 1.38
N PRO A 245 -2.81 -17.28 0.73
CA PRO A 245 -2.23 -18.04 -0.38
C PRO A 245 -1.30 -19.20 0.06
N TRP A 246 -1.21 -19.48 1.36
CA TRP A 246 -0.24 -20.41 1.95
C TRP A 246 -0.80 -21.80 2.28
N ASN A 247 -2.10 -21.90 2.56
CA ASN A 247 -2.75 -23.13 3.01
C ASN A 247 -3.54 -23.77 1.87
N LEU A 248 -2.83 -24.22 0.82
CA LEU A 248 -3.37 -24.74 -0.43
C LEU A 248 -2.92 -26.18 -0.74
#